data_AF-A0A2M9PCK3-F1
#
_entry.id   AF-A0A2M9PCK3-F1
#
_cell.length_a   1.000
_cell.length_b   1.000
_cell.length_c   1.000
_cell.angle_alpha   90.00
_cell.angle_beta   90.00
_cell.angle_gamma   90.00
#
_symmetry.space_group_name_H-M   'P 1'
#
loop_
_entity.id
_entity.type
_entity.pdbx_description
1 polymer ?
#
loop_
_entity_poly.entity_id
_entity_poly.type
_entity_poly.pdbx_seq_one_letter_code
_entity_poly.pdbx_strand_id
1 'polypeptide(L)'
;MAAPIVNPPLIAGTPSVSTRESWIAQIQSAITQAWTQMHALLSKNLIDTVSPGGTGNAITVLIPSDYAEVPVGIGSMWLIEPPSANTGPATLSVGGEAPLPLLTSEGNPLPAQYTTAGRRFVAQRRGVGEGLHYRILFSLNDVWPDLVRVGVFKTVSEAGTGNAITAATPAGVQGKFTKALGQLFLIRPPRTNAGGPVTLSIDGETPVRVYDQDNQDPVAGEIVGRRWTLVRYSTSGPQYNLVGGTVTMRQLTALLGGG
;
A
#
# COMPACT_ATOMS: atom_id res chain seq x y z
N MET A 1 -9.92 -2.25 -75.81
CA MET A 1 -10.10 -3.25 -74.73
C MET A 1 -9.41 -2.70 -73.49
N ALA A 2 -10.17 -2.19 -72.52
CA ALA A 2 -9.64 -1.69 -71.25
C ALA A 2 -9.88 -2.75 -70.17
N ALA A 3 -8.84 -3.06 -69.39
CA ALA A 3 -8.92 -4.07 -68.33
C ALA A 3 -9.76 -3.57 -67.14
N PRO A 4 -10.51 -4.45 -66.45
CA PRO A 4 -11.33 -4.06 -65.31
C PRO A 4 -10.46 -3.72 -64.09
N ILE A 5 -10.79 -2.60 -63.44
CA ILE A 5 -10.19 -2.18 -62.17
C ILE A 5 -10.76 -3.08 -61.06
N VAL A 6 -9.89 -3.89 -60.45
CA VAL A 6 -10.22 -4.69 -59.26
C VAL A 6 -9.97 -3.83 -58.02
N ASN A 7 -11.02 -3.47 -57.30
CA ASN A 7 -10.89 -2.81 -56.01
C ASN A 7 -10.35 -3.83 -54.99
N PRO A 8 -9.29 -3.49 -54.21
CA PRO A 8 -8.81 -4.38 -53.16
C PRO A 8 -9.84 -4.52 -52.03
N PRO A 9 -9.87 -5.66 -51.33
CA PRO A 9 -10.80 -5.89 -50.23
C PRO A 9 -10.52 -4.92 -49.07
N LEU A 10 -11.56 -4.24 -48.59
CA LEU A 10 -11.52 -3.49 -47.33
C LEU A 10 -11.26 -4.47 -46.18
N ILE A 11 -10.08 -4.36 -45.56
CA ILE A 11 -9.78 -5.07 -44.31
C ILE A 11 -10.56 -4.35 -43.19
N ALA A 12 -11.78 -4.82 -42.93
CA ALA A 12 -12.59 -4.39 -41.80
C ALA A 12 -12.09 -5.06 -40.51
N GLY A 13 -11.03 -4.48 -39.93
CA GLY A 13 -10.51 -4.81 -38.61
C GLY A 13 -10.43 -3.55 -37.78
N THR A 14 -11.57 -2.90 -37.49
CA THR A 14 -11.62 -1.87 -36.46
C THR A 14 -11.23 -2.52 -35.14
N PRO A 15 -10.16 -2.05 -34.45
CA PRO A 15 -9.86 -2.54 -33.12
C PRO A 15 -11.11 -2.33 -32.26
N SER A 16 -11.59 -3.40 -31.62
CA SER A 16 -12.73 -3.32 -30.71
C SER A 16 -12.38 -2.27 -29.65
N VAL A 17 -12.96 -1.08 -29.78
CA VAL A 17 -12.85 -0.05 -28.77
C VAL A 17 -13.51 -0.65 -27.54
N SER A 18 -12.70 -1.04 -26.56
CA SER A 18 -13.19 -1.52 -25.28
C SER A 18 -14.13 -0.44 -24.76
N THR A 19 -15.43 -0.74 -24.74
CA THR A 19 -16.42 0.22 -24.25
C THR A 19 -16.05 0.57 -22.81
N ARG A 20 -16.35 1.80 -22.39
CA ARG A 20 -16.15 2.24 -21.00
C ARG A 20 -16.66 1.21 -19.98
N GLU A 21 -17.74 0.52 -20.32
CA GLU A 21 -18.34 -0.56 -19.53
C GLU A 21 -17.45 -1.81 -19.44
N SER A 22 -16.81 -2.23 -20.54
CA SER A 22 -15.83 -3.33 -20.51
C SER A 22 -14.58 -2.99 -19.68
N TRP A 23 -14.17 -1.72 -19.67
CA TRP A 23 -13.06 -1.23 -18.86
C TRP A 23 -13.42 -1.20 -17.37
N ILE A 24 -14.64 -0.76 -17.04
CA ILE A 24 -15.19 -0.80 -15.67
C ILE A 24 -15.31 -2.24 -15.16
N ALA A 25 -15.80 -3.17 -16.00
CA ALA A 25 -15.94 -4.56 -15.62
C ALA A 25 -14.60 -5.28 -15.43
N GLN A 26 -13.60 -4.99 -16.28
CA GLN A 26 -12.25 -5.51 -16.11
C GLN A 26 -11.60 -4.97 -14.83
N ILE A 27 -11.79 -3.68 -14.54
CA ILE A 27 -11.38 -3.11 -13.26
C ILE A 27 -12.08 -3.83 -12.13
N GLN A 28 -13.40 -3.95 -12.11
CA GLN A 28 -14.16 -4.60 -11.04
C GLN A 28 -13.80 -6.08 -10.82
N SER A 29 -13.47 -6.81 -11.89
CA SER A 29 -13.03 -8.20 -11.81
C SER A 29 -11.62 -8.33 -11.29
N ALA A 30 -10.73 -7.44 -11.73
CA ALA A 30 -9.45 -7.24 -11.10
C ALA A 30 -9.76 -7.00 -9.63
N ILE A 31 -10.53 -5.95 -9.29
CA ILE A 31 -10.93 -5.50 -7.94
C ILE A 31 -11.31 -6.59 -6.96
N THR A 32 -11.94 -7.64 -7.45
CA THR A 32 -12.39 -8.71 -6.57
C THR A 32 -11.27 -9.72 -6.26
N GLN A 33 -10.27 -9.87 -7.13
CA GLN A 33 -9.15 -10.81 -6.98
C GLN A 33 -8.07 -10.34 -6.00
N ALA A 34 -7.51 -9.14 -6.09
CA ALA A 34 -6.59 -8.66 -5.05
C ALA A 34 -7.32 -8.44 -3.72
N TRP A 35 -8.63 -8.21 -3.74
CA TRP A 35 -9.44 -8.09 -2.53
C TRP A 35 -9.47 -9.40 -1.76
N THR A 36 -9.75 -10.48 -2.47
CA THR A 36 -9.82 -11.83 -1.91
C THR A 36 -8.45 -12.27 -1.40
N GLN A 37 -7.37 -11.97 -2.14
CA GLN A 37 -6.00 -12.30 -1.75
C GLN A 37 -5.53 -11.47 -0.54
N MET A 38 -5.92 -10.20 -0.44
CA MET A 38 -5.46 -9.30 0.62
C MET A 38 -6.32 -9.36 1.90
N HIS A 39 -7.61 -9.68 1.79
CA HIS A 39 -8.48 -9.96 2.95
C HIS A 39 -8.04 -11.23 3.70
N ALA A 40 -7.49 -12.21 2.98
CA ALA A 40 -6.86 -13.40 3.57
C ALA A 40 -5.57 -13.08 4.34
N LEU A 41 -4.90 -11.96 4.02
CA LEU A 41 -3.65 -11.54 4.67
C LEU A 41 -3.91 -10.66 5.89
N LEU A 42 -4.80 -9.66 5.80
CA LEU A 42 -4.80 -8.54 6.76
C LEU A 42 -5.85 -8.61 7.87
N SER A 43 -6.59 -9.72 7.97
CA SER A 43 -7.67 -9.82 8.95
C SER A 43 -7.22 -9.86 10.41
N LYS A 44 -5.92 -9.99 10.76
CA LYS A 44 -5.42 -9.81 12.15
C LYS A 44 -3.88 -9.75 12.40
N ASN A 45 -3.01 -9.91 11.40
CA ASN A 45 -1.69 -10.52 11.68
C ASN A 45 -0.43 -9.82 11.14
N LEU A 46 -0.48 -8.63 10.51
CA LEU A 46 0.74 -7.95 10.00
C LEU A 46 1.34 -7.01 11.04
N ILE A 47 2.50 -7.37 11.59
CA ILE A 47 3.26 -6.55 12.54
C ILE A 47 4.44 -5.91 11.82
N ASP A 48 4.57 -4.58 11.96
CA ASP A 48 5.76 -3.84 11.50
C ASP A 48 6.91 -4.09 12.48
N THR A 49 7.92 -4.83 12.03
CA THR A 49 9.04 -5.19 12.90
C THR A 49 10.08 -4.07 12.94
N VAL A 50 10.83 -4.00 14.03
CA VAL A 50 11.85 -2.96 14.23
C VAL A 50 13.24 -3.56 14.31
N SER A 51 14.24 -2.69 14.04
CA SER A 51 15.66 -2.98 14.20
C SER A 51 16.13 -4.19 13.39
N PRO A 52 16.24 -4.06 12.05
CA PRO A 52 16.76 -5.15 11.23
C PRO A 52 18.22 -5.40 11.59
N GLY A 53 18.47 -6.55 12.23
CA GLY A 53 19.79 -7.03 12.58
C GLY A 53 20.23 -8.17 11.67
N GLY A 54 21.50 -8.56 11.83
CA GLY A 54 22.07 -9.71 11.12
C GLY A 54 22.58 -9.40 9.71
N THR A 55 22.34 -10.31 8.78
CA THR A 55 22.81 -10.25 7.38
C THR A 55 21.69 -10.62 6.41
N GLY A 56 21.87 -10.42 5.11
CA GLY A 56 20.92 -10.88 4.09
C GLY A 56 20.58 -12.37 4.14
N ASN A 57 21.48 -13.22 4.66
CA ASN A 57 21.24 -14.67 4.82
C ASN A 57 20.71 -15.06 6.21
N ALA A 58 20.82 -14.18 7.20
CA ALA A 58 20.40 -14.42 8.57
C ALA A 58 19.77 -13.15 9.13
N ILE A 59 18.49 -12.98 8.87
CA ILE A 59 17.74 -11.78 9.19
C ILE A 59 17.17 -11.93 10.60
N THR A 60 17.40 -10.95 11.46
CA THR A 60 16.78 -10.88 12.78
C THR A 60 15.93 -9.62 12.88
N VAL A 61 14.73 -9.77 13.42
CA VAL A 61 13.81 -8.65 13.63
C VAL A 61 13.18 -8.72 15.01
N LEU A 62 12.94 -7.56 15.61
CA LEU A 62 12.29 -7.45 16.91
C LEU A 62 10.82 -7.11 16.74
N ILE A 63 9.99 -7.71 17.60
CA ILE A 63 8.60 -7.31 17.76
C ILE A 63 8.60 -6.04 18.62
N PRO A 64 8.00 -4.92 18.16
CA PRO A 64 7.91 -3.73 19.00
C PRO A 64 7.15 -4.04 20.29
N SER A 65 7.52 -3.36 21.39
CA SER A 65 6.89 -3.55 22.71
C SER A 65 5.37 -3.41 22.67
N ASP A 66 4.85 -2.56 21.79
CA ASP A 66 3.42 -2.31 21.58
C ASP A 66 2.66 -3.55 21.08
N TYR A 67 3.37 -4.59 20.63
CA TYR A 67 2.83 -5.85 20.13
C TYR A 67 3.36 -7.08 20.90
N ALA A 68 4.01 -6.90 22.05
CA ALA A 68 4.63 -7.99 22.80
C ALA A 68 3.65 -9.08 23.26
N GLU A 69 2.36 -8.75 23.37
CA GLU A 69 1.29 -9.69 23.73
C GLU A 69 0.76 -10.51 22.54
N VAL A 70 1.15 -10.20 21.29
CA VAL A 70 0.66 -10.90 20.12
C VAL A 70 1.42 -12.23 19.96
N PRO A 71 0.74 -13.39 20.08
CA PRO A 71 1.41 -14.68 19.93
C PRO A 71 1.95 -14.85 18.50
N VAL A 72 3.22 -15.22 18.40
CA VAL A 72 3.84 -15.59 17.12
C VAL A 72 3.37 -17.00 16.76
N GLY A 73 2.47 -17.12 15.80
CA GLY A 73 1.87 -18.38 15.39
C GLY A 73 1.97 -18.61 13.89
N ILE A 74 1.55 -19.79 13.45
CA ILE A 74 1.32 -20.06 12.03
C ILE A 74 0.27 -19.07 11.52
N GLY A 75 0.53 -18.46 10.36
CA GLY A 75 -0.31 -17.42 9.78
C GLY A 75 0.04 -16.00 10.24
N SER A 76 0.90 -15.83 11.26
CA SER A 76 1.43 -14.51 11.62
C SER A 76 2.25 -13.92 10.47
N MET A 77 2.12 -12.61 10.26
CA MET A 77 2.80 -11.90 9.18
C MET A 77 3.65 -10.77 9.73
N TRP A 78 4.76 -10.53 9.05
CA TRP A 78 5.82 -9.64 9.52
C TRP A 78 6.24 -8.76 8.36
N LEU A 79 6.26 -7.45 8.59
CA LEU A 79 6.96 -6.56 7.69
C LEU A 79 8.43 -6.56 8.08
N ILE A 80 9.29 -7.02 7.18
CA ILE A 80 10.73 -7.17 7.41
C ILE A 80 11.52 -6.30 6.43
N GLU A 81 12.66 -5.79 6.88
CA GLU A 81 13.60 -5.03 6.06
C GLU A 81 14.98 -5.70 6.15
N PRO A 82 15.38 -6.54 5.19
CA PRO A 82 16.68 -7.22 5.26
C PRO A 82 17.84 -6.21 5.29
N PRO A 83 18.88 -6.43 6.12
CA PRO A 83 19.97 -5.46 6.29
C PRO A 83 20.93 -5.41 5.10
N SER A 84 20.99 -6.49 4.31
CA SER A 84 21.76 -6.59 3.08
C SER A 84 21.15 -7.61 2.13
N ALA A 85 21.68 -7.70 0.92
CA ALA A 85 21.23 -8.70 -0.03
C ALA A 85 21.64 -10.12 0.39
N ASN A 86 20.74 -11.09 0.20
CA ASN A 86 21.08 -12.49 0.42
C ASN A 86 22.03 -13.00 -0.68
N THR A 87 23.00 -13.81 -0.32
CA THR A 87 23.90 -14.50 -1.26
C THR A 87 23.56 -15.97 -1.44
N GLY A 88 22.62 -16.49 -0.63
CA GLY A 88 22.13 -17.87 -0.69
C GLY A 88 20.82 -18.02 0.08
N PRO A 89 20.49 -19.25 0.56
CA PRO A 89 19.33 -19.47 1.41
C PRO A 89 19.35 -18.54 2.63
N ALA A 90 18.24 -17.88 2.89
CA ALA A 90 18.12 -16.98 4.02
C ALA A 90 17.28 -17.60 5.14
N THR A 91 17.52 -17.13 6.36
CA THR A 91 16.70 -17.43 7.53
C THR A 91 16.16 -16.15 8.14
N LEU A 92 15.04 -16.27 8.85
CA LEU A 92 14.39 -15.19 9.57
C LEU A 92 14.13 -15.63 11.01
N SER A 93 14.57 -14.80 11.97
CA SER A 93 14.21 -14.88 13.38
C SER A 93 13.39 -13.65 13.75
N VAL A 94 12.24 -13.87 14.38
CA VAL A 94 11.31 -12.82 14.81
C VAL A 94 11.18 -12.87 16.32
N GLY A 95 11.36 -11.74 16.99
CA GLY A 95 11.13 -11.64 18.44
C GLY A 95 12.05 -12.50 19.30
N GLY A 96 13.23 -12.88 18.78
CA GLY A 96 14.17 -13.75 19.47
C GLY A 96 13.89 -15.25 19.34
N GLU A 97 12.92 -15.65 18.51
CA GLU A 97 12.70 -17.07 18.20
C GLU A 97 13.89 -17.70 17.45
N ALA A 98 13.95 -19.03 17.44
CA ALA A 98 14.91 -19.76 16.61
C ALA A 98 14.77 -19.35 15.12
N PRO A 99 15.88 -19.10 14.40
CA PRO A 99 15.83 -18.78 12.98
C PRO A 99 15.17 -19.90 12.18
N LEU A 100 14.21 -19.53 11.33
CA LEU A 100 13.53 -20.44 10.42
C LEU A 100 13.89 -20.12 8.96
N PRO A 101 13.83 -21.09 8.03
CA PRO A 101 14.04 -20.83 6.61
C PRO A 101 13.10 -19.74 6.10
N LEU A 102 13.63 -18.79 5.34
CA LEU A 102 12.86 -17.79 4.62
C LEU A 102 12.84 -18.18 3.14
N LEU A 103 11.64 -18.36 2.61
CA LEU A 103 11.38 -18.93 1.29
C LEU A 103 10.62 -17.92 0.42
N THR A 104 10.58 -18.18 -0.90
CA THR A 104 9.71 -17.44 -1.83
C THR A 104 8.22 -17.68 -1.53
N SER A 105 7.34 -16.94 -2.21
CA SER A 105 5.89 -17.13 -2.14
C SER A 105 5.45 -18.55 -2.48
N GLU A 106 6.14 -19.18 -3.43
CA GLU A 106 5.90 -20.54 -3.90
C GLU A 106 6.44 -21.58 -2.91
N GLY A 107 7.32 -21.19 -1.99
CA GLY A 107 7.96 -22.06 -1.01
C GLY A 107 9.32 -22.61 -1.45
N ASN A 108 9.94 -22.01 -2.47
CA ASN A 108 11.29 -22.38 -2.88
C ASN A 108 12.33 -21.61 -2.05
N PRO A 109 13.57 -22.11 -1.94
CA PRO A 109 14.68 -21.33 -1.39
C PRO A 109 14.81 -19.98 -2.12
N LEU A 110 15.14 -18.92 -1.38
CA LEU A 110 15.33 -17.61 -1.99
C LEU A 110 16.55 -17.63 -2.93
N PRO A 111 16.40 -17.15 -4.19
CA PRO A 111 17.56 -16.99 -5.07
C PRO A 111 18.48 -15.89 -4.52
N ALA A 112 19.76 -15.93 -4.89
CA ALA A 112 20.69 -14.87 -4.50
C ALA A 112 20.21 -13.51 -5.01
N GLN A 113 20.45 -12.46 -4.23
CA GLN A 113 20.04 -11.07 -4.48
C GLN A 113 18.51 -10.84 -4.49
N TYR A 114 17.72 -11.80 -4.01
CA TYR A 114 16.27 -11.63 -3.90
C TYR A 114 15.91 -10.56 -2.88
N THR A 115 16.50 -10.65 -1.67
CA THR A 115 16.42 -9.58 -0.69
C THR A 115 17.48 -8.52 -1.00
N THR A 116 17.21 -7.26 -0.67
CA THR A 116 18.20 -6.19 -0.73
C THR A 116 17.95 -5.18 0.40
N ALA A 117 19.00 -4.46 0.80
CA ALA A 117 18.89 -3.42 1.81
C ALA A 117 17.91 -2.33 1.38
N GLY A 118 17.10 -1.83 2.32
CA GLY A 118 16.10 -0.78 2.07
C GLY A 118 14.84 -1.27 1.33
N ARG A 119 14.72 -2.57 1.05
CA ARG A 119 13.46 -3.17 0.59
C ARG A 119 12.70 -3.77 1.76
N ARG A 120 11.39 -3.54 1.76
CA ARG A 120 10.49 -4.12 2.76
C ARG A 120 9.68 -5.24 2.17
N PHE A 121 9.62 -6.36 2.88
CA PHE A 121 8.91 -7.57 2.46
C PHE A 121 7.87 -7.95 3.51
N VAL A 122 6.74 -8.48 3.06
CA VAL A 122 5.79 -9.13 3.96
C VAL A 122 6.09 -10.61 3.98
N ALA A 123 6.50 -11.13 5.14
CA ALA A 123 6.77 -12.54 5.36
C ALA A 123 5.69 -13.15 6.25
N GLN A 124 5.21 -14.35 5.93
CA GLN A 124 4.23 -15.07 6.74
C GLN A 124 4.80 -16.37 7.29
N ARG A 125 4.60 -16.63 8.58
CA ARG A 125 4.96 -17.90 9.21
C ARG A 125 4.03 -19.00 8.71
N ARG A 126 4.60 -20.08 8.17
CA ARG A 126 3.88 -21.21 7.60
C ARG A 126 4.50 -22.54 8.03
N GLY A 127 3.81 -23.62 7.65
CA GLY A 127 4.22 -24.99 7.88
C GLY A 127 3.44 -25.67 9.01
N VAL A 128 3.17 -26.96 8.82
CA VAL A 128 2.78 -27.94 9.84
C VAL A 128 3.45 -29.24 9.40
N GLY A 129 4.11 -29.97 10.30
CA GLY A 129 4.83 -31.20 9.92
C GLY A 129 6.22 -30.94 9.33
N GLU A 130 6.33 -30.71 8.01
CA GLU A 130 7.59 -30.63 7.22
C GLU A 130 8.59 -29.51 7.61
N GLY A 131 8.35 -28.82 8.72
CA GLY A 131 9.21 -27.77 9.26
C GLY A 131 8.55 -26.39 9.19
N LEU A 132 8.64 -25.67 10.30
CA LEU A 132 8.23 -24.27 10.37
C LEU A 132 9.15 -23.43 9.48
N HIS A 133 8.56 -22.52 8.70
CA HIS A 133 9.29 -21.62 7.81
C HIS A 133 8.55 -20.30 7.64
N TYR A 134 9.19 -19.32 7.02
CA TYR A 134 8.59 -18.08 6.58
C TYR A 134 8.50 -18.06 5.05
N ARG A 135 7.39 -17.59 4.50
CA ARG A 135 7.25 -17.30 3.06
C ARG A 135 7.13 -15.81 2.82
N ILE A 136 7.93 -15.26 1.92
CA ILE A 136 7.74 -13.91 1.42
C ILE A 136 6.51 -13.92 0.52
N LEU A 137 5.52 -13.09 0.85
CA LEU A 137 4.30 -12.96 0.07
C LEU A 137 4.47 -11.94 -1.06
N PHE A 138 5.08 -10.80 -0.74
CA PHE A 138 5.40 -9.74 -1.68
C PHE A 138 6.41 -8.75 -1.07
N SER A 139 7.03 -7.97 -1.94
CA SER A 139 7.81 -6.77 -1.59
C SER A 139 6.90 -5.54 -1.65
N LEU A 140 6.92 -4.70 -0.63
CA LEU A 140 6.22 -3.41 -0.68
C LEU A 140 6.75 -2.51 -1.79
N ASN A 141 8.02 -2.66 -2.17
CA ASN A 141 8.62 -1.87 -3.24
C ASN A 141 8.16 -2.32 -4.63
N ASP A 142 7.61 -3.53 -4.76
CA ASP A 142 7.03 -4.02 -6.00
C ASP A 142 5.54 -3.66 -6.10
N VAL A 143 4.85 -3.52 -4.95
CA VAL A 143 3.46 -3.06 -4.86
C VAL A 143 3.34 -1.53 -4.98
N TRP A 144 4.38 -0.78 -4.60
CA TRP A 144 4.36 0.69 -4.60
C TRP A 144 4.18 1.32 -5.99
N PRO A 145 4.87 0.85 -7.05
CA PRO A 145 4.61 1.30 -8.42
C PRO A 145 3.16 1.07 -8.85
N ASP A 146 2.53 -0.02 -8.39
CA ASP A 146 1.13 -0.32 -8.71
C ASP A 146 0.16 0.58 -7.92
N LEU A 147 0.42 0.88 -6.65
CA LEU A 147 -0.37 1.88 -5.89
C LEU A 147 -0.30 3.29 -6.47
N VAL A 148 0.85 3.67 -7.03
CA VAL A 148 1.01 4.92 -7.80
C VAL A 148 0.19 4.87 -9.10
N ARG A 149 0.06 3.70 -9.74
CA ARG A 149 -0.83 3.51 -10.91
C ARG A 149 -2.32 3.57 -10.54
N VAL A 150 -2.71 3.15 -9.34
CA VAL A 150 -4.09 3.32 -8.81
C VAL A 150 -4.33 4.72 -8.19
N GLY A 151 -3.32 5.60 -8.21
CA GLY A 151 -3.46 7.02 -7.85
C GLY A 151 -3.48 7.32 -6.35
N VAL A 152 -2.84 6.47 -5.53
CA VAL A 152 -2.81 6.63 -4.06
C VAL A 152 -1.40 6.96 -3.57
N PHE A 153 -1.25 8.13 -2.95
CA PHE A 153 0.05 8.67 -2.54
C PHE A 153 0.15 8.74 -1.02
N LYS A 154 1.14 8.06 -0.45
CA LYS A 154 1.48 8.21 0.97
C LYS A 154 2.35 9.42 1.19
N THR A 155 2.00 10.24 2.18
CA THR A 155 2.84 11.37 2.62
C THR A 155 3.93 10.91 3.58
N VAL A 156 5.03 11.68 3.68
CA VAL A 156 6.23 11.29 4.44
C VAL A 156 6.70 12.32 5.48
N SER A 157 6.22 13.56 5.40
CA SER A 157 6.59 14.60 6.36
C SER A 157 5.35 15.37 6.80
N GLU A 158 4.69 14.90 7.85
CA GLU A 158 3.50 15.53 8.41
C GLU A 158 3.84 16.44 9.60
N ALA A 159 3.36 17.69 9.55
CA ALA A 159 3.55 18.68 10.59
C ALA A 159 2.26 19.50 10.83
N GLY A 160 2.32 20.42 11.79
CA GLY A 160 1.21 21.29 12.18
C GLY A 160 0.40 20.77 13.36
N THR A 161 -0.90 21.07 13.36
CA THR A 161 -1.87 20.71 14.41
C THR A 161 -2.90 19.72 13.87
N GLY A 162 -3.81 19.23 14.72
CA GLY A 162 -4.90 18.37 14.26
C GLY A 162 -5.90 19.08 13.33
N ASN A 163 -6.00 20.40 13.40
CA ASN A 163 -6.91 21.20 12.55
C ASN A 163 -6.17 21.92 11.39
N ALA A 164 -4.83 21.92 11.39
CA ALA A 164 -4.03 22.54 10.35
C ALA A 164 -2.85 21.62 10.03
N ILE A 165 -3.03 20.78 9.02
CA ILE A 165 -2.12 19.70 8.66
C ILE A 165 -1.30 20.15 7.46
N THR A 166 0.02 20.03 7.57
CA THR A 166 0.92 20.11 6.41
C THR A 166 1.52 18.73 6.18
N ALA A 167 1.64 18.34 4.92
CA ALA A 167 2.21 17.07 4.52
C ALA A 167 3.07 17.26 3.28
N ALA A 168 4.02 16.35 3.02
CA ALA A 168 4.71 16.28 1.74
C ALA A 168 4.65 14.88 1.17
N THR A 169 4.59 14.78 -0.14
CA THR A 169 4.82 13.55 -0.88
C THR A 169 6.32 13.21 -0.86
N PRO A 170 6.70 11.94 -1.10
CA PRO A 170 8.10 11.56 -1.16
C PRO A 170 8.86 12.40 -2.20
N ALA A 171 10.11 12.78 -1.89
CA ALA A 171 10.94 13.59 -2.79
C ALA A 171 11.08 12.98 -4.21
N GLY A 172 10.99 11.65 -4.32
CA GLY A 172 11.01 10.94 -5.60
C GLY A 172 9.79 11.19 -6.50
N VAL A 173 8.68 11.71 -5.97
CA VAL A 173 7.43 12.02 -6.68
C VAL A 173 7.03 13.50 -6.58
N GLN A 174 7.58 14.24 -5.63
CA GLN A 174 7.31 15.66 -5.44
C GLN A 174 7.63 16.46 -6.72
N GLY A 175 6.67 17.26 -7.19
CA GLY A 175 6.80 18.04 -8.43
C GLY A 175 6.79 17.23 -9.73
N LYS A 176 6.68 15.89 -9.67
CA LYS A 176 6.59 15.04 -10.87
C LYS A 176 5.16 14.78 -11.33
N PHE A 177 4.18 15.13 -10.52
CA PHE A 177 2.78 14.96 -10.83
C PHE A 177 2.00 16.21 -10.44
N THR A 178 1.12 16.64 -11.33
CA THR A 178 0.11 17.65 -10.99
C THR A 178 -1.00 16.96 -10.22
N LYS A 179 -1.39 17.53 -9.08
CA LYS A 179 -2.53 17.03 -8.30
C LYS A 179 -3.78 16.96 -9.18
N ALA A 180 -4.37 15.79 -9.29
CA ALA A 180 -5.55 15.54 -10.11
C ALA A 180 -6.80 15.39 -9.24
N LEU A 181 -7.95 15.81 -9.78
CA LEU A 181 -9.25 15.58 -9.16
C LEU A 181 -9.46 14.08 -8.92
N GLY A 182 -9.95 13.71 -7.74
CA GLY A 182 -10.18 12.32 -7.34
C GLY A 182 -8.94 11.56 -6.84
N GLN A 183 -7.76 12.18 -6.86
CA GLN A 183 -6.52 11.56 -6.38
C GLN A 183 -6.59 11.27 -4.87
N LEU A 184 -6.07 10.11 -4.48
CA LEU A 184 -6.09 9.65 -3.10
C LEU A 184 -4.75 9.92 -2.43
N PHE A 185 -4.81 10.34 -1.17
CA PHE A 185 -3.65 10.56 -0.33
C PHE A 185 -3.83 9.85 1.00
N LEU A 186 -2.78 9.14 1.40
CA LEU A 186 -2.68 8.55 2.72
C LEU A 186 -1.85 9.49 3.61
N ILE A 187 -2.51 10.14 4.56
CA ILE A 187 -1.90 11.13 5.46
C ILE A 187 -1.82 10.62 6.89
N ARG A 188 -0.79 11.01 7.64
CA ARG A 188 -0.65 10.70 9.07
C ARG A 188 -0.59 11.99 9.90
N PRO A 189 -1.74 12.57 10.28
CA PRO A 189 -1.79 13.84 11.00
C PRO A 189 -0.97 13.78 12.31
N PRO A 190 -0.25 14.85 12.69
CA PRO A 190 0.64 14.80 13.86
C PRO A 190 -0.14 14.72 15.18
N ARG A 191 -1.38 15.24 15.21
CA ARG A 191 -2.26 15.31 16.38
C ARG A 191 -3.71 15.06 15.97
N THR A 192 -4.53 14.66 16.93
CA THR A 192 -5.98 14.50 16.74
C THR A 192 -6.65 15.86 16.55
N ASN A 193 -7.63 15.96 15.65
CA ASN A 193 -8.38 17.18 15.42
C ASN A 193 -9.29 17.51 16.62
N ALA A 194 -9.45 18.80 16.91
CA ALA A 194 -10.25 19.29 18.03
C ALA A 194 -11.72 19.60 17.64
N GLY A 195 -12.10 19.24 16.41
CA GLY A 195 -13.38 19.61 15.79
C GLY A 195 -13.32 20.96 15.09
N GLY A 196 -14.36 21.25 14.32
CA GLY A 196 -14.46 22.46 13.50
C GLY A 196 -13.56 22.42 12.27
N PRO A 197 -13.25 23.57 11.68
CA PRO A 197 -12.53 23.64 10.42
C PRO A 197 -11.16 22.96 10.43
N VAL A 198 -10.99 21.92 9.59
CA VAL A 198 -9.70 21.29 9.32
C VAL A 198 -9.16 21.76 7.96
N THR A 199 -7.86 22.04 7.89
CA THR A 199 -7.16 22.33 6.63
C THR A 199 -5.99 21.38 6.40
N LEU A 200 -5.71 21.11 5.12
CA LEU A 200 -4.62 20.29 4.64
C LEU A 200 -3.88 20.99 3.51
N SER A 201 -2.55 21.03 3.61
CA SER A 201 -1.64 21.43 2.53
C SER A 201 -0.70 20.26 2.24
N ILE A 202 -0.64 19.82 0.98
CA ILE A 202 0.32 18.82 0.52
C ILE A 202 1.31 19.49 -0.42
N ASP A 203 2.61 19.28 -0.18
CA ASP A 203 3.71 19.81 -0.98
C ASP A 203 3.82 21.35 -0.98
N GLY A 204 3.40 21.99 0.12
CA GLY A 204 3.53 23.44 0.31
C GLY A 204 2.50 24.27 -0.45
N GLU A 205 1.44 23.64 -0.97
CA GLU A 205 0.33 24.33 -1.61
C GLU A 205 -0.47 25.20 -0.61
N THR A 206 -1.32 26.09 -1.13
CA THR A 206 -2.29 26.81 -0.31
C THR A 206 -3.15 25.83 0.48
N PRO A 207 -3.22 25.92 1.83
CA PRO A 207 -4.05 25.03 2.62
C PRO A 207 -5.52 25.09 2.18
N VAL A 208 -6.11 23.92 1.96
CA VAL A 208 -7.53 23.78 1.57
C VAL A 208 -8.30 23.05 2.65
N ARG A 209 -9.63 23.18 2.64
CA ARG A 209 -10.51 22.57 3.65
C ARG A 209 -10.53 21.05 3.49
N VAL A 210 -10.57 20.36 4.62
CA VAL A 210 -10.88 18.92 4.70
C VAL A 210 -12.30 18.80 5.23
N TYR A 211 -13.15 18.11 4.50
CA TYR A 211 -14.52 17.78 4.90
C TYR A 211 -14.67 16.27 5.10
N ASP A 212 -15.66 15.86 5.87
CA ASP A 212 -16.05 14.47 6.00
C ASP A 212 -16.73 13.93 4.71
N GLN A 213 -17.28 12.72 4.80
CA GLN A 213 -18.00 12.05 3.72
C GLN A 213 -19.33 12.73 3.34
N ASP A 214 -19.92 13.49 4.27
CA ASP A 214 -21.19 14.22 4.12
C ASP A 214 -20.94 15.71 3.78
N ASN A 215 -19.69 16.04 3.45
CA ASN A 215 -19.22 17.37 3.09
C ASN A 215 -19.42 18.42 4.23
N GLN A 216 -19.31 17.97 5.48
CA GLN A 216 -19.32 18.79 6.69
C GLN A 216 -17.92 18.89 7.32
N ASP A 217 -17.75 19.82 8.26
CA ASP A 217 -16.52 19.92 9.03
C ASP A 217 -16.32 18.69 9.92
N PRO A 218 -15.12 18.08 9.93
CA PRO A 218 -14.86 16.89 10.74
C PRO A 218 -15.14 17.15 12.23
N VAL A 219 -15.83 16.22 12.89
CA VAL A 219 -16.10 16.32 14.32
C VAL A 219 -14.82 16.07 15.13
N ALA A 220 -14.78 16.53 16.39
CA ALA A 220 -13.63 16.33 17.24
C ALA A 220 -13.29 14.85 17.39
N GLY A 221 -12.02 14.48 17.17
CA GLY A 221 -11.58 13.09 17.27
C GLY A 221 -11.74 12.25 15.99
N GLU A 222 -12.43 12.74 14.96
CA GLU A 222 -12.64 12.00 13.71
C GLU A 222 -11.31 11.71 12.97
N ILE A 223 -10.45 12.73 12.92
CA ILE A 223 -9.09 12.63 12.39
C ILE A 223 -8.16 12.39 13.57
N VAL A 224 -7.74 11.14 13.76
CA VAL A 224 -6.90 10.73 14.89
C VAL A 224 -5.41 10.90 14.58
N GLY A 225 -4.71 11.60 15.47
CA GLY A 225 -3.27 11.82 15.35
C GLY A 225 -2.47 10.52 15.32
N ARG A 226 -1.36 10.53 14.58
CA ARG A 226 -0.43 9.40 14.40
C ARG A 226 -1.06 8.15 13.79
N ARG A 227 -2.28 8.25 13.25
CA ARG A 227 -2.92 7.18 12.49
C ARG A 227 -3.11 7.61 11.04
N TRP A 228 -3.10 6.63 10.14
CA TRP A 228 -3.30 6.88 8.73
C TRP A 228 -4.76 7.21 8.44
N THR A 229 -4.97 8.26 7.67
CA THR A 229 -6.28 8.73 7.21
C THR A 229 -6.24 8.82 5.70
N LEU A 230 -7.25 8.28 5.04
CA LEU A 230 -7.38 8.35 3.58
C LEU A 230 -8.20 9.58 3.22
N VAL A 231 -7.60 10.47 2.45
CA VAL A 231 -8.26 11.65 1.93
C VAL A 231 -8.26 11.61 0.41
N ARG A 232 -9.31 12.14 -0.20
CA ARG A 232 -9.43 12.30 -1.65
C ARG A 232 -9.44 13.77 -1.97
N TYR A 233 -8.61 14.19 -2.92
CA TYR A 233 -8.76 15.52 -3.49
C TYR A 233 -10.06 15.59 -4.27
N SER A 234 -10.96 16.49 -3.87
CA SER A 234 -12.35 16.50 -4.36
C SER A 234 -12.41 16.62 -5.88
N THR A 235 -13.48 16.09 -6.47
CA THR A 235 -13.79 16.28 -7.89
C THR A 235 -14.54 17.58 -8.18
N SER A 236 -14.98 18.32 -7.15
CA SER A 236 -15.81 19.52 -7.28
C SER A 236 -15.10 20.84 -6.94
N GLY A 237 -13.85 20.82 -6.48
CA GLY A 237 -13.11 22.04 -6.14
C GLY A 237 -11.88 21.79 -5.26
N PRO A 238 -11.17 22.87 -4.86
CA PRO A 238 -9.96 22.79 -4.04
C PRO A 238 -10.31 22.49 -2.58
N GLN A 239 -10.59 21.22 -2.31
CA GLN A 239 -10.86 20.68 -0.98
C GLN A 239 -10.45 19.20 -0.95
N TYR A 240 -10.27 18.66 0.25
CA TYR A 240 -10.18 17.22 0.47
C TYR A 240 -11.46 16.71 1.13
N ASN A 241 -11.84 15.49 0.77
CA ASN A 241 -12.88 14.75 1.47
C ASN A 241 -12.25 13.55 2.17
N LEU A 242 -12.64 13.30 3.42
CA LEU A 242 -12.37 12.04 4.09
C LEU A 242 -13.09 10.95 3.30
N VAL A 243 -12.34 9.94 2.89
CA VAL A 243 -12.92 8.75 2.22
C VAL A 243 -13.43 7.75 3.26
N GLY A 244 -13.03 7.95 4.52
CA GLY A 244 -13.52 7.29 5.72
C GLY A 244 -12.82 7.89 6.94
N GLY A 245 -13.27 7.53 8.14
CA GLY A 245 -12.63 7.91 9.41
C GLY A 245 -11.21 7.35 9.54
N THR A 246 -10.69 7.21 10.76
CA THR A 246 -9.34 6.66 10.92
C THR A 246 -9.22 5.30 10.27
N VAL A 247 -8.41 5.22 9.22
CA VAL A 247 -8.32 4.02 8.41
C VAL A 247 -7.21 3.18 8.99
N THR A 248 -7.58 2.08 9.66
CA THR A 248 -6.59 1.06 9.98
C THR A 248 -5.93 0.59 8.68
N MET A 249 -4.66 0.18 8.71
CA MET A 249 -4.00 -0.30 7.49
C MET A 249 -4.79 -1.45 6.82
N ARG A 250 -5.57 -2.19 7.63
CA ARG A 250 -6.59 -3.20 7.27
C ARG A 250 -7.79 -2.66 6.49
N GLN A 251 -8.30 -1.47 6.83
CA GLN A 251 -9.40 -0.81 6.09
C GLN A 251 -8.89 -0.13 4.82
N LEU A 252 -7.63 0.34 4.82
CA LEU A 252 -7.02 0.98 3.67
C LEU A 252 -6.77 -0.02 2.54
N THR A 253 -6.34 -1.22 2.92
CA THR A 253 -6.22 -2.36 2.01
C THR A 253 -7.58 -2.88 1.58
N ALA A 254 -8.59 -2.85 2.46
CA ALA A 254 -9.99 -3.01 2.09
C ALA A 254 -10.60 -1.82 1.28
N LEU A 255 -9.78 -0.95 0.68
CA LEU A 255 -10.21 0.06 -0.31
C LEU A 255 -9.36 -0.01 -1.58
N LEU A 256 -8.10 -0.43 -1.43
CA LEU A 256 -7.10 -0.55 -2.49
C LEU A 256 -6.99 -1.95 -3.09
N GLY A 257 -7.51 -2.96 -2.39
CA GLY A 257 -7.60 -4.35 -2.85
C GLY A 257 -8.57 -4.55 -3.98
N GLY A 258 -9.20 -3.48 -4.41
CA GLY A 258 -9.83 -3.40 -5.69
C GLY A 258 -8.88 -3.31 -6.90
N GLY A 259 -8.05 -4.33 -7.17
CA GLY A 259 -7.62 -4.74 -8.54
C GLY A 259 -7.30 -6.24 -8.56
#